data_AF-A0A3E1RAP4-F1
#
_entry.id   AF-A0A3E1RAP4-F1
#
_cell.length_a   1.000
_cell.length_b   1.000
_cell.length_c   1.000
_cell.angle_alpha   90.00
_cell.angle_beta   90.00
_cell.angle_gamma   90.00
#
_symmetry.space_group_name_H-M   'P 1'
#
loop_
_entity.id
_entity.type
_entity.pdbx_description
1 polymer ?
#
loop_
_entity_poly.entity_id
_entity_poly.type
_entity_poly.pdbx_seq_one_letter_code
_entity_poly.pdbx_strand_id
1 'polypeptide(L)'
;MRDLIIESNGRSKLIALYRLIETFAYFLNADRQWTKRTLVPPLLRPDDESRVLWRAVARRFQFVDVIKALGKEMLRRSTDLGISRESRQIFAMDLVIECLQSNLESRKPAIDVGAVQQMLRSVEDEVRANVAGVLTRFVNDVANAKKAAHSASEVFERAVFPFLKVIWPQESSLSTPGVSKAFAALPAASKEAFATAVDAVSRFLVPFDAWSMIDYGLYGDSEGRQKLLIVDDAVKARAFLKLLDKTIASGDRVVVPHQLGVALAHIQKLSLELNDLSSFRRLAALARR
;
A
#
# COMPACT_ATOMS: atom_id res chain seq x y z
N MET A 1 13.95 -13.74 -35.09
CA MET A 1 13.48 -14.86 -34.24
C MET A 1 12.16 -14.54 -33.52
N ARG A 2 11.98 -13.33 -32.93
CA ARG A 2 10.71 -12.95 -32.27
C ARG A 2 9.48 -12.97 -33.19
N ASP A 3 9.63 -12.57 -34.46
CA ASP A 3 8.49 -12.51 -35.40
C ASP A 3 8.01 -13.91 -35.80
N LEU A 4 8.96 -14.81 -36.10
CA LEU A 4 8.71 -16.25 -36.36
C LEU A 4 7.97 -16.94 -35.20
N ILE A 5 8.25 -16.55 -33.96
CA ILE A 5 7.59 -17.09 -32.76
C ILE A 5 6.10 -16.69 -32.70
N ILE A 6 5.75 -15.50 -33.18
CA ILE A 6 4.37 -14.95 -33.14
C ILE A 6 3.52 -15.42 -34.33
N GLU A 7 4.17 -15.84 -35.41
CA GLU A 7 3.56 -16.51 -36.56
C GLU A 7 3.05 -17.93 -36.23
N SER A 8 3.42 -18.49 -35.07
CA SER A 8 2.86 -19.74 -34.59
C SER A 8 1.34 -19.65 -34.33
N ASN A 9 0.67 -20.81 -34.31
CA ASN A 9 -0.78 -20.92 -34.15
C ASN A 9 -1.18 -21.66 -32.86
N GLY A 10 -2.41 -21.41 -32.40
CA GLY A 10 -3.02 -22.07 -31.25
C GLY A 10 -2.22 -21.89 -29.95
N ARG A 11 -2.11 -22.96 -29.16
CA ARG A 11 -1.50 -22.95 -27.82
C ARG A 11 -0.03 -22.52 -27.82
N SER A 12 0.72 -22.84 -28.88
CA SER A 12 2.12 -22.43 -29.02
C SER A 12 2.25 -20.90 -29.08
N LYS A 13 1.32 -20.24 -29.80
CA LYS A 13 1.25 -18.78 -29.86
C LYS A 13 0.94 -18.18 -28.51
N LEU A 14 -0.01 -18.76 -27.79
CA LEU A 14 -0.38 -18.28 -26.46
C LEU A 14 0.80 -18.36 -25.47
N ILE A 15 1.53 -19.48 -25.46
CA ILE A 15 2.72 -19.66 -24.61
C ILE A 15 3.80 -18.63 -24.98
N ALA A 16 4.03 -18.43 -26.28
CA ALA A 16 4.96 -17.44 -26.77
C ALA A 16 4.58 -16.02 -26.32
N LEU A 17 3.33 -15.60 -26.56
CA LEU A 17 2.82 -14.30 -26.14
C LEU A 17 2.92 -14.12 -24.64
N TYR A 18 2.60 -15.15 -23.85
CA TYR A 18 2.72 -15.12 -22.40
C TYR A 18 4.15 -14.76 -21.97
N ARG A 19 5.16 -15.45 -22.51
CA ARG A 19 6.58 -15.19 -22.19
C ARG A 19 7.06 -13.82 -22.64
N LEU A 20 6.61 -13.35 -23.81
CA LEU A 20 6.94 -12.02 -24.30
C LEU A 20 6.31 -10.92 -23.43
N ILE A 21 5.08 -11.12 -22.97
CA ILE A 21 4.35 -10.17 -22.11
C ILE A 21 4.93 -10.14 -20.69
N GLU A 22 5.45 -11.24 -20.15
CA GLU A 22 6.20 -11.21 -18.89
C GLU A 22 7.38 -10.23 -18.93
N THR A 23 7.90 -9.92 -20.12
CA THR A 23 8.99 -8.97 -20.35
C THR A 23 8.54 -7.75 -21.17
N PHE A 24 7.26 -7.39 -21.10
CA PHE A 24 6.66 -6.30 -21.87
C PHE A 24 7.44 -4.98 -21.78
N ALA A 25 7.90 -4.61 -20.58
CA ALA A 25 8.69 -3.39 -20.38
C ALA A 25 10.00 -3.37 -21.20
N TYR A 26 10.68 -4.52 -21.32
CA TYR A 26 11.88 -4.64 -22.15
C TYR A 26 11.55 -4.38 -23.62
N PHE A 27 10.50 -5.01 -24.14
CA PHE A 27 10.08 -4.81 -25.53
C PHE A 27 9.60 -3.39 -25.80
N LEU A 28 8.89 -2.76 -24.86
CA LEU A 28 8.45 -1.38 -25.00
C LEU A 28 9.62 -0.39 -25.09
N ASN A 29 10.75 -0.70 -24.43
CA ASN A 29 11.98 0.09 -24.49
C ASN A 29 12.80 -0.21 -25.76
N ALA A 30 12.92 -1.49 -26.15
CA ALA A 30 13.72 -1.90 -27.28
C ALA A 30 13.06 -1.61 -28.64
N ASP A 31 11.74 -1.82 -28.75
CA ASP A 31 10.96 -1.59 -29.95
C ASP A 31 9.49 -1.27 -29.61
N ARG A 32 9.25 0.01 -29.35
CA ARG A 32 7.94 0.51 -28.92
C ARG A 32 6.85 0.28 -29.97
N GLN A 33 7.16 0.46 -31.25
CA GLN A 33 6.16 0.33 -32.32
C GLN A 33 5.72 -1.12 -32.48
N TRP A 34 6.69 -2.04 -32.52
CA TRP A 34 6.41 -3.47 -32.60
C TRP A 34 5.61 -3.94 -31.38
N THR A 35 5.99 -3.52 -30.17
CA THR A 35 5.30 -3.90 -28.93
C THR A 35 3.84 -3.48 -28.95
N LYS A 36 3.57 -2.23 -29.33
CA LYS A 36 2.20 -1.70 -29.41
C LYS A 36 1.38 -2.39 -30.50
N ARG A 37 1.99 -2.74 -31.62
CA ARG A 37 1.30 -3.42 -32.73
C ARG A 37 1.03 -4.90 -32.44
N THR A 38 1.90 -5.54 -31.67
CA THR A 38 1.93 -7.01 -31.59
C THR A 38 1.52 -7.55 -30.23
N LEU A 39 1.97 -6.94 -29.12
CA LEU A 39 1.71 -7.45 -27.76
C LEU A 39 0.49 -6.82 -27.10
N VAL A 40 0.11 -5.59 -27.47
CA VAL A 40 -1.06 -4.91 -26.90
C VAL A 40 -2.38 -5.50 -27.42
N PRO A 41 -2.61 -5.71 -28.73
CA PRO A 41 -3.92 -6.15 -29.22
C PRO A 41 -4.41 -7.48 -28.62
N PRO A 42 -3.56 -8.52 -28.42
CA PRO A 42 -3.98 -9.74 -27.73
C PRO A 42 -4.51 -9.51 -26.31
N LEU A 43 -3.96 -8.54 -25.57
CA LEU A 43 -4.42 -8.19 -24.21
C LEU A 43 -5.78 -7.50 -24.20
N LEU A 44 -6.19 -6.88 -25.31
CA LEU A 44 -7.44 -6.14 -25.39
C LEU A 44 -8.62 -6.99 -25.85
N ARG A 45 -8.37 -8.25 -26.24
CA ARG A 45 -9.43 -9.16 -26.67
C ARG A 45 -10.32 -9.56 -25.48
N PRO A 46 -11.63 -9.72 -25.69
CA PRO A 46 -12.56 -10.16 -24.65
C PRO A 46 -12.64 -11.70 -24.60
N ASP A 47 -11.51 -12.40 -24.63
CA ASP A 47 -11.43 -13.87 -24.64
C ASP A 47 -10.65 -14.42 -23.43
N ASP A 48 -10.71 -15.74 -23.23
CA ASP A 48 -10.00 -16.40 -22.13
C ASP A 48 -8.48 -16.39 -22.30
N GLU A 49 -7.99 -16.33 -23.55
CA GLU A 49 -6.57 -16.18 -23.84
C GLU A 49 -6.03 -14.85 -23.29
N SER A 50 -6.75 -13.75 -23.53
CA SER A 50 -6.44 -12.44 -22.97
C SER A 50 -6.37 -12.47 -21.44
N ARG A 51 -7.30 -13.16 -20.76
CA ARG A 51 -7.26 -13.33 -19.30
C ARG A 51 -5.98 -14.02 -18.83
N VAL A 52 -5.53 -15.04 -19.56
CA VAL A 52 -4.25 -15.72 -19.30
C VAL A 52 -3.08 -14.76 -19.51
N LEU A 53 -3.09 -13.95 -20.57
CA LEU A 53 -2.04 -12.96 -20.84
C LEU A 53 -1.98 -11.84 -19.78
N TRP A 54 -3.11 -11.41 -19.23
CA TRP A 54 -3.12 -10.45 -18.11
C TRP A 54 -2.43 -11.01 -16.86
N ARG A 55 -2.50 -12.33 -16.61
CA ARG A 55 -1.70 -12.94 -15.54
C ARG A 55 -0.20 -12.81 -15.78
N ALA A 56 0.26 -12.81 -17.05
CA ALA A 56 1.66 -12.54 -17.37
C ALA A 56 2.04 -11.09 -17.08
N VAL A 57 1.17 -10.13 -17.38
CA VAL A 57 1.39 -8.71 -17.02
C VAL A 57 1.56 -8.58 -15.51
N ALA A 58 0.70 -9.22 -14.73
CA ALA A 58 0.78 -9.18 -13.27
C ALA A 58 2.03 -9.85 -12.67
N ARG A 59 2.86 -10.57 -13.42
CA ARG A 59 4.05 -11.22 -12.84
C ARG A 59 5.21 -10.28 -12.55
N ARG A 60 5.18 -9.05 -13.06
CA ARG A 60 6.22 -8.05 -12.82
C ARG A 60 5.58 -6.71 -12.48
N PHE A 61 6.26 -5.94 -11.63
CA PHE A 61 5.92 -4.55 -11.40
C PHE A 61 6.03 -3.75 -12.68
N GLN A 62 5.03 -2.91 -12.93
CA GLN A 62 4.93 -2.15 -14.16
C GLN A 62 5.47 -0.74 -13.99
N PHE A 63 6.43 -0.37 -14.84
CA PHE A 63 7.00 0.97 -14.86
C PHE A 63 6.08 1.95 -15.60
N VAL A 64 6.30 3.25 -15.40
CA VAL A 64 5.51 4.37 -15.95
C VAL A 64 5.13 4.20 -17.43
N ASP A 65 6.05 3.73 -18.27
CA ASP A 65 5.79 3.57 -19.71
C ASP A 65 4.82 2.44 -20.02
N VAL A 66 4.81 1.37 -19.21
CA VAL A 66 3.80 0.32 -19.34
C VAL A 66 2.44 0.85 -18.88
N ILE A 67 2.39 1.64 -17.82
CA ILE A 67 1.14 2.25 -17.35
C ILE A 67 0.59 3.24 -18.38
N LYS A 68 1.44 3.98 -19.09
CA LYS A 68 0.98 4.80 -20.24
C LYS A 68 0.35 3.96 -21.35
N ALA A 69 0.85 2.74 -21.57
CA ALA A 69 0.36 1.86 -22.63
C ALA A 69 -0.90 1.07 -22.23
N LEU A 70 -0.96 0.61 -20.98
CA LEU A 70 -1.93 -0.37 -20.50
C LEU A 70 -2.79 0.10 -19.33
N GLY A 71 -2.50 1.26 -18.73
CA GLY A 71 -3.08 1.70 -17.45
C GLY A 71 -4.60 1.77 -17.45
N LYS A 72 -5.22 2.22 -18.54
CA LYS A 72 -6.68 2.22 -18.69
C LYS A 72 -7.29 0.82 -18.59
N GLU A 73 -6.62 -0.17 -19.16
CA GLU A 73 -7.08 -1.55 -19.11
C GLU A 73 -6.71 -2.21 -17.78
N MET A 74 -5.55 -1.90 -17.20
CA MET A 74 -5.20 -2.30 -15.83
C MET A 74 -6.25 -1.84 -14.81
N LEU A 75 -6.75 -0.61 -14.93
CA LEU A 75 -7.86 -0.10 -14.11
C LEU A 75 -9.09 -1.01 -14.22
N ARG A 76 -9.53 -1.34 -15.43
CA ARG A 76 -10.68 -2.24 -15.64
C ARG A 76 -10.43 -3.64 -15.08
N ARG A 77 -9.23 -4.17 -15.28
CA ARG A 77 -8.86 -5.52 -14.81
C ARG A 77 -8.72 -5.61 -13.31
N SER A 78 -8.37 -4.53 -12.63
CA SER A 78 -8.30 -4.48 -11.17
C SER A 78 -9.67 -4.68 -10.49
N THR A 79 -10.78 -4.48 -11.20
CA THR A 79 -12.15 -4.70 -10.72
C THR A 79 -12.85 -5.89 -11.40
N ASP A 80 -12.16 -6.60 -12.31
CA ASP A 80 -12.74 -7.69 -13.10
C ASP A 80 -12.71 -9.02 -12.32
N LEU A 81 -13.90 -9.53 -11.96
CA LEU A 81 -14.03 -10.78 -11.23
C LEU A 81 -13.54 -12.01 -12.00
N GLY A 82 -13.41 -11.92 -13.33
CA GLY A 82 -12.83 -12.97 -14.18
C GLY A 82 -11.29 -13.04 -14.13
N ILE A 83 -10.64 -12.03 -13.55
CA ILE A 83 -9.19 -12.02 -13.28
C ILE A 83 -8.95 -12.56 -11.86
N SER A 84 -7.83 -13.27 -11.65
CA SER A 84 -7.51 -13.78 -10.32
C SER A 84 -7.30 -12.63 -9.34
N ARG A 85 -7.67 -12.87 -8.07
CA ARG A 85 -7.50 -11.90 -6.98
C ARG A 85 -6.07 -11.35 -6.90
N GLU A 86 -5.06 -12.20 -7.01
CA GLU A 86 -3.64 -11.82 -7.00
C GLU A 86 -3.30 -10.83 -8.13
N SER A 87 -3.75 -11.10 -9.35
CA SER A 87 -3.52 -10.18 -10.47
C SER A 87 -4.25 -8.84 -10.29
N ARG A 88 -5.48 -8.86 -9.77
CA ARG A 88 -6.20 -7.62 -9.43
C ARG A 88 -5.44 -6.77 -8.42
N GLN A 89 -4.90 -7.42 -7.37
CA GLN A 89 -4.08 -6.75 -6.35
C GLN A 89 -2.86 -6.11 -6.99
N ILE A 90 -2.11 -6.84 -7.81
CA ILE A 90 -0.90 -6.32 -8.46
C ILE A 90 -1.22 -5.11 -9.34
N PHE A 91 -2.29 -5.15 -10.14
CA PHE A 91 -2.68 -4.00 -10.96
C PHE A 91 -3.06 -2.78 -10.12
N ALA A 92 -3.85 -2.97 -9.06
CA ALA A 92 -4.21 -1.87 -8.17
C ALA A 92 -2.96 -1.26 -7.50
N MET A 93 -2.02 -2.11 -7.08
CA MET A 93 -0.75 -1.70 -6.48
C MET A 93 0.12 -0.91 -7.47
N ASP A 94 0.32 -1.41 -8.71
CA ASP A 94 1.11 -0.71 -9.74
C ASP A 94 0.56 0.69 -10.03
N LEU A 95 -0.77 0.81 -10.14
CA LEU A 95 -1.44 2.08 -10.40
C LEU A 95 -1.28 3.07 -9.22
N VAL A 96 -1.36 2.56 -7.97
CA VAL A 96 -1.13 3.37 -6.77
C VAL A 96 0.33 3.79 -6.65
N ILE A 97 1.28 2.89 -6.91
CA ILE A 97 2.72 3.20 -6.91
C ILE A 97 3.02 4.29 -7.93
N GLU A 98 2.43 4.25 -9.12
CA GLU A 98 2.57 5.31 -10.10
C GLU A 98 2.05 6.66 -9.61
N CYS A 99 0.90 6.71 -8.92
CA CYS A 99 0.42 7.94 -8.29
C CYS A 99 1.38 8.45 -7.21
N LEU A 100 1.89 7.57 -6.35
CA LEU A 100 2.84 7.92 -5.29
C LEU A 100 4.16 8.44 -5.87
N GLN A 101 4.73 7.75 -6.85
CA GLN A 101 5.94 8.16 -7.54
C GLN A 101 5.76 9.50 -8.26
N SER A 102 4.59 9.70 -8.88
CA SER A 102 4.27 10.96 -9.55
C SER A 102 4.23 12.14 -8.58
N ASN A 103 3.64 11.95 -7.40
CA ASN A 103 3.62 12.95 -6.35
C ASN A 103 5.05 13.25 -5.84
N LEU A 104 5.84 12.20 -5.58
CA LEU A 104 7.23 12.33 -5.11
C LEU A 104 8.09 13.12 -6.10
N GLU A 105 7.96 12.82 -7.39
CA GLU A 105 8.69 13.48 -8.49
C GLU A 105 8.05 14.80 -8.92
N SER A 106 6.91 15.19 -8.32
CA SER A 106 6.17 16.40 -8.66
C SER A 106 5.81 16.48 -10.16
N ARG A 107 5.45 15.34 -10.75
CA ARG A 107 5.05 15.20 -12.14
C ARG A 107 3.58 14.83 -12.29
N LYS A 108 3.04 15.02 -13.49
CA LYS A 108 1.70 14.51 -13.82
C LYS A 108 1.71 12.97 -13.83
N PRO A 109 0.74 12.30 -13.18
CA PRO A 109 0.60 10.85 -13.26
C PRO A 109 0.32 10.36 -14.69
N ALA A 110 0.82 9.17 -15.01
CA ALA A 110 0.53 8.50 -16.29
C ALA A 110 -0.92 8.00 -16.41
N ILE A 111 -1.65 7.99 -15.30
CA ILE A 111 -3.04 7.55 -15.21
C ILE A 111 -3.92 8.64 -14.59
N ASP A 112 -5.20 8.64 -14.95
CA ASP A 112 -6.18 9.55 -14.35
C ASP A 112 -6.38 9.23 -12.86
N VAL A 113 -6.13 10.23 -12.01
CA VAL A 113 -6.22 10.11 -10.55
C VAL A 113 -7.66 9.84 -10.08
N GLY A 114 -8.65 10.46 -10.73
CA GLY A 114 -10.07 10.21 -10.42
C GLY A 114 -10.46 8.78 -10.76
N ALA A 115 -9.92 8.22 -11.85
CA ALA A 115 -10.14 6.82 -12.20
C ALA A 115 -9.50 5.85 -11.20
N VAL A 116 -8.31 6.16 -10.68
CA VAL A 116 -7.67 5.40 -9.59
C VAL A 116 -8.50 5.48 -8.31
N GLN A 117 -9.02 6.66 -7.95
CA GLN A 117 -9.89 6.80 -6.79
C GLN A 117 -11.17 5.95 -6.95
N GLN A 118 -11.82 5.99 -8.12
CA GLN A 118 -13.00 5.16 -8.39
C GLN A 118 -12.69 3.67 -8.32
N MET A 119 -11.54 3.25 -8.88
CA MET A 119 -11.06 1.87 -8.72
C MET A 119 -10.96 1.49 -7.24
N LEU A 120 -10.34 2.30 -6.39
CA LEU A 120 -10.19 2.01 -4.96
C LEU A 120 -11.54 1.90 -4.22
N ARG A 121 -12.57 2.61 -4.67
CA ARG A 121 -13.93 2.47 -4.17
C ARG A 121 -14.57 1.14 -4.59
N SER A 122 -14.29 0.68 -5.81
CA SER A 122 -14.94 -0.51 -6.40
C SER A 122 -14.26 -1.84 -6.07
N VAL A 123 -12.97 -1.85 -5.74
CA VAL A 123 -12.27 -3.09 -5.39
C VAL A 123 -12.75 -3.67 -4.06
N GLU A 124 -12.56 -4.98 -3.90
CA GLU A 124 -12.84 -5.71 -2.67
C GLU A 124 -11.97 -5.21 -1.50
N ASP A 125 -12.46 -5.39 -0.27
CA ASP A 125 -11.77 -4.94 0.94
C ASP A 125 -10.34 -5.46 1.05
N GLU A 126 -10.11 -6.75 0.75
CA GLU A 126 -8.78 -7.37 0.80
C GLU A 126 -7.80 -6.69 -0.17
N VAL A 127 -8.26 -6.33 -1.37
CA VAL A 127 -7.45 -5.61 -2.35
C VAL A 127 -7.13 -4.21 -1.83
N ARG A 128 -8.12 -3.51 -1.28
CA ARG A 128 -7.94 -2.19 -0.69
C ARG A 128 -6.97 -2.22 0.49
N ALA A 129 -7.07 -3.20 1.38
CA ALA A 129 -6.15 -3.38 2.50
C ALA A 129 -4.71 -3.65 2.02
N ASN A 130 -4.52 -4.45 0.96
CA ASN A 130 -3.19 -4.65 0.39
C ASN A 130 -2.61 -3.35 -0.18
N VAL A 131 -3.42 -2.56 -0.90
CA VAL A 131 -3.01 -1.23 -1.39
C VAL A 131 -2.68 -0.29 -0.22
N ALA A 132 -3.45 -0.26 0.87
CA ALA A 132 -3.10 0.52 2.05
C ALA A 132 -1.71 0.13 2.58
N GLY A 133 -1.39 -1.16 2.61
CA GLY A 133 -0.07 -1.67 2.99
C GLY A 133 1.07 -1.27 2.04
N VAL A 134 0.76 -1.01 0.76
CA VAL A 134 1.75 -0.49 -0.21
C VAL A 134 2.28 0.87 0.20
N LEU A 135 1.48 1.74 0.81
CA LEU A 135 1.93 3.07 1.22
C LEU A 135 3.08 2.97 2.22
N THR A 136 2.97 2.07 3.19
CA THR A 136 4.01 1.77 4.18
C THR A 136 5.26 1.18 3.52
N ARG A 137 5.09 0.22 2.60
CA ARG A 137 6.22 -0.37 1.85
C ARG A 137 6.93 0.67 1.00
N PHE A 138 6.19 1.52 0.29
CA PHE A 138 6.73 2.58 -0.56
C PHE A 138 7.62 3.54 0.24
N VAL A 139 7.18 4.00 1.42
CA VAL A 139 8.00 4.86 2.28
C VAL A 139 9.32 4.16 2.67
N ASN A 140 9.25 2.90 3.09
CA ASN A 140 10.44 2.14 3.47
C ASN A 140 11.38 1.87 2.29
N ASP A 141 10.84 1.48 1.13
CA ASP A 141 11.62 1.10 -0.05
C ASP A 141 12.37 2.31 -0.63
N VAL A 142 11.71 3.47 -0.70
CA VAL A 142 12.33 4.70 -1.19
C VAL A 142 13.36 5.24 -0.18
N ALA A 143 13.02 5.26 1.12
CA ALA A 143 13.90 5.81 2.14
C ALA A 143 15.13 4.93 2.44
N ASN A 144 15.04 3.60 2.22
CA ASN A 144 16.15 2.67 2.45
C ASN A 144 16.88 2.26 1.16
N ALA A 145 16.58 2.88 0.02
CA ALA A 145 17.29 2.64 -1.22
C ALA A 145 18.79 2.96 -1.08
N LYS A 146 19.67 2.20 -1.75
CA LYS A 146 21.15 2.40 -1.69
C LYS A 146 21.60 3.83 -2.03
N LYS A 147 20.78 4.55 -2.81
CA LYS A 147 20.95 5.97 -3.14
C LYS A 147 19.68 6.74 -2.76
N ALA A 148 19.24 6.60 -1.50
CA ALA A 148 18.06 7.28 -1.00
C ALA A 148 18.22 8.80 -1.16
N ALA A 149 17.43 9.37 -2.06
CA ALA A 149 17.40 10.81 -2.30
C ALA A 149 16.48 11.55 -1.32
N HIS A 150 15.63 10.82 -0.61
CA HIS A 150 14.61 11.36 0.28
C HIS A 150 14.57 10.60 1.60
N SER A 151 14.41 11.35 2.69
CA SER A 151 14.14 10.76 4.00
C SER A 151 12.72 10.17 4.06
N ALA A 152 12.45 9.28 5.02
CA ALA A 152 11.11 8.69 5.18
C ALA A 152 10.02 9.75 5.43
N SER A 153 10.33 10.81 6.18
CA SER A 153 9.42 11.94 6.43
C SER A 153 9.10 12.68 5.13
N GLU A 154 10.13 12.97 4.32
CA GLU A 154 9.96 13.64 3.04
C GLU A 154 9.15 12.80 2.05
N VAL A 155 9.38 11.48 2.00
CA VAL A 155 8.58 10.57 1.15
C VAL A 155 7.13 10.57 1.60
N PHE A 156 6.88 10.50 2.91
CA PHE A 156 5.51 10.58 3.43
C PHE A 156 4.84 11.90 3.06
N GLU A 157 5.48 13.04 3.34
CA GLU A 157 4.91 14.37 3.13
C GLU A 157 4.68 14.69 1.65
N ARG A 158 5.60 14.28 0.76
CA ARG A 158 5.52 14.61 -0.67
C ARG A 158 4.66 13.63 -1.46
N ALA A 159 4.64 12.35 -1.08
CA ALA A 159 3.98 11.31 -1.87
C ALA A 159 2.69 10.79 -1.21
N VAL A 160 2.81 10.31 0.03
CA VAL A 160 1.74 9.57 0.71
C VAL A 160 0.67 10.50 1.26
N PHE A 161 1.04 11.61 1.88
CA PHE A 161 0.09 12.55 2.46
C PHE A 161 -0.85 13.17 1.40
N PRO A 162 -0.37 13.66 0.24
CA PRO A 162 -1.25 14.14 -0.82
C PRO A 162 -2.11 13.02 -1.40
N PHE A 163 -1.56 11.80 -1.51
CA PHE A 163 -2.32 10.63 -1.97
C PHE A 163 -3.48 10.31 -1.02
N LEU A 164 -3.23 10.25 0.30
CA LEU A 164 -4.27 10.01 1.31
C LEU A 164 -5.34 11.11 1.32
N LYS A 165 -4.96 12.36 1.00
CA LYS A 165 -5.87 13.50 0.99
C LYS A 165 -6.76 13.56 -0.25
N VAL A 166 -6.22 13.22 -1.43
CA VAL A 166 -6.86 13.49 -2.72
C VAL A 166 -7.33 12.21 -3.42
N ILE A 167 -6.56 11.13 -3.31
CA ILE A 167 -6.72 9.92 -4.14
C ILE A 167 -7.37 8.78 -3.34
N TRP A 168 -6.99 8.61 -2.08
CA TRP A 168 -7.58 7.58 -1.24
C TRP A 168 -9.07 7.85 -0.99
N PRO A 169 -9.95 6.82 -0.99
CA PRO A 169 -11.37 6.99 -0.67
C PRO A 169 -11.58 7.55 0.75
N GLN A 170 -12.47 8.54 0.89
CA GLN A 170 -12.69 9.27 2.15
C GLN A 170 -13.93 8.78 2.93
N GLU A 171 -14.69 7.88 2.33
CA GLU A 171 -15.94 7.34 2.85
C GLU A 171 -15.68 6.43 4.06
N SER A 172 -16.39 6.66 5.16
CA SER A 172 -16.22 5.87 6.40
C SER A 172 -16.61 4.40 6.22
N SER A 173 -17.55 4.10 5.31
CA SER A 173 -17.95 2.72 4.97
C SER A 173 -16.82 1.86 4.40
N LEU A 174 -15.73 2.48 3.93
CA LEU A 174 -14.56 1.81 3.39
C LEU A 174 -13.43 1.64 4.42
N SER A 175 -13.65 2.09 5.66
CA SER A 175 -12.72 1.95 6.79
C SER A 175 -12.99 0.63 7.52
N THR A 176 -12.30 -0.41 7.09
CA THR A 176 -12.46 -1.78 7.60
C THR A 176 -11.31 -2.17 8.53
N PRO A 177 -11.44 -3.24 9.33
CA PRO A 177 -10.33 -3.76 10.13
C PRO A 177 -9.09 -4.09 9.30
N GLY A 178 -9.26 -4.60 8.07
CA GLY A 178 -8.15 -4.90 7.16
C GLY A 178 -7.39 -3.65 6.71
N VAL A 179 -8.13 -2.59 6.32
CA VAL A 179 -7.53 -1.30 5.95
C VAL A 179 -6.88 -0.62 7.16
N SER A 180 -7.54 -0.63 8.32
CA SER A 180 -7.01 -0.08 9.57
C SER A 180 -5.70 -0.76 9.96
N LYS A 181 -5.66 -2.10 9.93
CA LYS A 181 -4.44 -2.88 10.19
C LYS A 181 -3.31 -2.53 9.23
N ALA A 182 -3.61 -2.38 7.95
CA ALA A 182 -2.60 -2.03 6.94
C ALA A 182 -2.03 -0.61 7.14
N PHE A 183 -2.85 0.34 7.60
CA PHE A 183 -2.41 1.70 7.92
C PHE A 183 -1.70 1.83 9.27
N ALA A 184 -1.89 0.91 10.21
CA ALA A 184 -1.36 0.99 11.56
C ALA A 184 0.19 1.10 11.60
N ALA A 185 0.89 0.53 10.61
CA ALA A 185 2.34 0.60 10.50
C ALA A 185 2.89 1.83 9.73
N LEU A 186 2.03 2.58 9.05
CA LEU A 186 2.44 3.74 8.25
C LEU A 186 3.10 4.85 9.10
N PRO A 187 2.58 5.20 10.30
CA PRO A 187 3.23 6.20 11.15
C PRO A 187 4.67 5.85 11.51
N ALA A 188 4.93 4.59 11.90
CA ALA A 188 6.28 4.13 12.22
C ALA A 188 7.22 4.20 11.01
N ALA A 189 6.73 3.84 9.81
CA ALA A 189 7.51 3.97 8.58
C ALA A 189 7.85 5.43 8.24
N SER A 190 7.01 6.39 8.65
CA SER A 190 7.16 7.82 8.32
C SER A 190 8.19 8.57 9.20
N LYS A 191 8.74 7.92 10.25
CA LYS A 191 9.77 8.46 11.16
C LYS A 191 9.38 9.82 11.75
N GLU A 192 10.06 10.91 11.38
CA GLU A 192 9.80 12.24 11.96
C GLU A 192 8.38 12.74 11.70
N ALA A 193 7.76 12.33 10.59
CA ALA A 193 6.36 12.63 10.31
C ALA A 193 5.36 11.72 11.06
N PHE A 194 5.77 10.99 12.10
CA PHE A 194 4.93 10.04 12.83
C PHE A 194 3.57 10.64 13.25
N ALA A 195 3.59 11.80 13.92
CA ALA A 195 2.37 12.43 14.41
C ALA A 195 1.44 12.85 13.26
N THR A 196 2.00 13.49 12.24
CA THR A 196 1.25 13.88 11.03
C THR A 196 0.68 12.66 10.31
N ALA A 197 1.42 11.55 10.27
CA ALA A 197 0.98 10.30 9.67
C ALA A 197 -0.18 9.66 10.44
N VAL A 198 -0.13 9.64 11.78
CA VAL A 198 -1.28 9.21 12.60
C VAL A 198 -2.51 10.06 12.27
N ASP A 199 -2.36 11.38 12.22
CA ASP A 199 -3.49 12.27 11.93
C ASP A 199 -4.07 12.03 10.54
N ALA A 200 -3.22 11.85 9.53
CA ALA A 200 -3.62 11.57 8.15
C ALA A 200 -4.43 10.27 8.02
N VAL A 201 -4.06 9.22 8.75
CA VAL A 201 -4.79 7.93 8.70
C VAL A 201 -5.92 7.82 9.72
N SER A 202 -6.01 8.73 10.69
CA SER A 202 -6.88 8.61 11.87
C SER A 202 -8.38 8.39 11.56
N ARG A 203 -8.84 8.86 10.39
CA ARG A 203 -10.22 8.68 9.92
C ARG A 203 -10.49 7.29 9.34
N PHE A 204 -9.46 6.54 8.96
CA PHE A 204 -9.53 5.18 8.42
C PHE A 204 -9.28 4.11 9.48
N LEU A 205 -8.90 4.54 10.69
CA LEU A 205 -8.62 3.64 11.79
C LEU A 205 -9.92 3.21 12.48
N VAL A 206 -10.12 1.91 12.50
CA VAL A 206 -11.15 1.21 13.27
C VAL A 206 -10.50 0.08 14.07
N PRO A 207 -11.18 -0.48 15.08
CA PRO A 207 -10.61 -1.58 15.83
C PRO A 207 -10.29 -2.81 14.98
N PHE A 208 -9.16 -3.47 15.27
CA PHE A 208 -8.74 -4.72 14.64
C PHE A 208 -7.92 -5.58 15.62
N ASP A 209 -7.73 -6.85 15.27
CA ASP A 209 -6.95 -7.78 16.09
C ASP A 209 -5.44 -7.54 15.92
N ALA A 210 -4.87 -6.82 16.89
CA ALA A 210 -3.44 -6.54 17.01
C ALA A 210 -2.84 -7.40 18.13
N TRP A 211 -1.93 -8.32 17.78
CA TRP A 211 -1.33 -9.24 18.75
C TRP A 211 -0.06 -8.66 19.38
N SER A 212 0.58 -7.71 18.70
CA SER A 212 1.84 -7.14 19.15
C SER A 212 2.06 -5.72 18.64
N MET A 213 3.08 -5.04 19.18
CA MET A 213 3.53 -3.76 18.63
C MET A 213 4.17 -3.88 17.24
N ILE A 214 4.42 -5.10 16.73
CA ILE A 214 4.86 -5.36 15.35
C ILE A 214 3.78 -4.96 14.36
N ASP A 215 2.49 -5.16 14.69
CA ASP A 215 1.37 -4.77 13.83
C ASP A 215 1.33 -3.25 13.58
N TYR A 216 1.96 -2.46 14.46
CA TYR A 216 2.11 -1.00 14.34
C TYR A 216 3.47 -0.58 13.77
N GLY A 217 4.34 -1.53 13.40
CA GLY A 217 5.72 -1.27 12.96
C GLY A 217 6.64 -0.77 14.09
N LEU A 218 6.21 -0.86 15.35
CA LEU A 218 6.89 -0.29 16.52
C LEU A 218 7.64 -1.33 17.36
N TYR A 219 7.82 -2.54 16.83
CA TYR A 219 8.57 -3.59 17.51
C TYR A 219 9.45 -4.36 16.51
N GLY A 220 10.75 -4.41 16.79
CA GLY A 220 11.76 -5.21 16.08
C GLY A 220 12.27 -4.69 14.72
N ASP A 221 13.58 -4.86 14.48
CA ASP A 221 14.15 -5.54 13.29
C ASP A 221 15.51 -6.20 13.64
N SER A 222 16.14 -6.81 12.64
CA SER A 222 17.29 -7.75 12.51
C SER A 222 18.40 -7.78 13.58
N GLU A 223 18.50 -6.79 14.45
CA GLU A 223 19.55 -6.62 15.47
C GLU A 223 18.99 -6.36 16.89
N GLY A 224 17.68 -6.50 17.12
CA GLY A 224 17.10 -6.48 18.47
C GLY A 224 16.87 -5.10 19.09
N ARG A 225 16.97 -4.00 18.32
CA ARG A 225 16.64 -2.65 18.83
C ARG A 225 15.13 -2.37 18.85
N GLN A 226 14.68 -1.67 19.89
CA GLN A 226 13.28 -1.28 20.07
C GLN A 226 12.91 -0.12 19.14
N LYS A 227 11.98 -0.34 18.20
CA LYS A 227 11.41 0.71 17.32
C LYS A 227 10.49 1.71 18.04
N LEU A 228 10.17 1.46 19.31
CA LEU A 228 9.47 2.42 20.17
C LEU A 228 10.22 3.75 20.32
N LEU A 229 11.54 3.77 20.10
CA LEU A 229 12.36 4.98 20.14
C LEU A 229 12.00 6.02 19.07
N ILE A 230 11.27 5.65 18.01
CA ILE A 230 10.75 6.63 17.03
C ILE A 230 9.78 7.61 17.70
N VAL A 231 9.09 7.16 18.75
CA VAL A 231 8.26 8.00 19.61
C VAL A 231 9.18 8.57 20.69
N ASP A 232 9.73 9.75 20.47
CA ASP A 232 10.78 10.35 21.33
C ASP A 232 10.38 11.69 21.96
N ASP A 233 9.21 12.24 21.58
CA ASP A 233 8.68 13.49 22.11
C ASP A 233 7.22 13.36 22.55
N ALA A 234 6.71 14.39 23.25
CA ALA A 234 5.34 14.44 23.75
C ALA A 234 4.27 14.47 22.64
N VAL A 235 4.59 15.01 21.46
CA VAL A 235 3.68 15.11 20.32
C VAL A 235 3.47 13.72 19.70
N LYS A 236 4.56 13.00 19.41
CA LYS A 236 4.53 11.62 18.94
C LYS A 236 3.92 10.69 19.98
N ALA A 237 4.16 10.91 21.28
CA ALA A 237 3.53 10.12 22.35
C ALA A 237 2.00 10.28 22.36
N ARG A 238 1.50 11.51 22.22
CA ARG A 238 0.06 11.78 22.09
C ARG A 238 -0.53 11.16 20.83
N ALA A 239 0.17 11.26 19.71
CA ALA A 239 -0.25 10.63 18.46
C ALA A 239 -0.27 9.09 18.58
N PHE A 240 0.73 8.51 19.23
CA PHE A 240 0.78 7.06 19.44
C PHE A 240 -0.36 6.58 20.34
N LEU A 241 -0.68 7.33 21.41
CA LEU A 241 -1.86 7.04 22.23
C LEU A 241 -3.15 7.10 21.41
N LYS A 242 -3.30 8.10 20.52
CA LYS A 242 -4.46 8.23 19.62
C LYS A 242 -4.56 7.05 18.64
N LEU A 243 -3.43 6.58 18.12
CA LEU A 243 -3.37 5.39 17.25
C LEU A 243 -3.90 4.17 18.00
N LEU A 244 -3.32 3.84 19.16
CA LEU A 244 -3.73 2.71 19.99
C LEU A 244 -5.20 2.80 20.42
N ASP A 245 -5.67 3.99 20.79
CA ASP A 245 -7.03 4.19 21.25
C ASP A 245 -8.06 3.89 20.16
N LYS A 246 -7.76 4.26 18.91
CA LYS A 246 -8.64 4.02 17.76
C LYS A 246 -8.65 2.58 17.26
N THR A 247 -7.57 1.83 17.48
CA THR A 247 -7.37 0.50 16.89
C THR A 247 -7.58 -0.65 17.88
N ILE A 248 -7.53 -0.38 19.18
CA ILE A 248 -7.81 -1.39 20.22
C ILE A 248 -9.27 -1.25 20.67
N ALA A 249 -10.06 -2.28 20.39
CA ALA A 249 -11.49 -2.34 20.73
C ALA A 249 -11.76 -2.19 22.24
N SER A 250 -13.01 -1.89 22.58
CA SER A 250 -13.50 -1.92 23.96
C SER A 250 -14.52 -3.07 24.07
N GLY A 251 -14.26 -4.06 24.93
CA GLY A 251 -15.15 -5.21 25.11
C GLY A 251 -14.48 -6.40 25.81
N ASP A 252 -15.21 -7.51 25.94
CA ASP A 252 -14.77 -8.70 26.70
C ASP A 252 -13.92 -9.69 25.90
N ARG A 253 -13.92 -9.63 24.57
CA ARG A 253 -13.11 -10.49 23.68
C ARG A 253 -12.11 -9.69 22.84
N VAL A 254 -11.48 -8.70 23.45
CA VAL A 254 -10.50 -7.85 22.76
C VAL A 254 -9.15 -8.54 22.73
N VAL A 255 -8.54 -8.63 21.55
CA VAL A 255 -7.14 -9.00 21.42
C VAL A 255 -6.28 -7.84 21.90
N VAL A 256 -5.61 -8.03 23.04
CA VAL A 256 -4.73 -7.02 23.64
C VAL A 256 -3.29 -7.31 23.20
N PRO A 257 -2.58 -6.35 22.58
CA PRO A 257 -1.20 -6.56 22.18
C PRO A 257 -0.30 -6.88 23.38
N HIS A 258 0.54 -7.91 23.27
CA HIS A 258 1.40 -8.37 24.38
C HIS A 258 2.33 -7.28 24.95
N GLN A 259 2.76 -6.32 24.11
CA GLN A 259 3.64 -5.21 24.53
C GLN A 259 2.88 -3.91 24.83
N LEU A 260 1.55 -3.95 25.01
CA LEU A 260 0.77 -2.73 25.30
C LEU A 260 1.23 -2.04 26.59
N GLY A 261 1.52 -2.79 27.65
CA GLY A 261 2.04 -2.22 28.90
C GLY A 261 3.36 -1.47 28.71
N VAL A 262 4.28 -2.03 27.92
CA VAL A 262 5.57 -1.41 27.59
C VAL A 262 5.37 -0.13 26.77
N ALA A 263 4.46 -0.16 25.78
CA ALA A 263 4.12 1.00 24.98
C ALA A 263 3.53 2.14 25.83
N LEU A 264 2.62 1.82 26.75
CA LEU A 264 2.01 2.81 27.65
C LEU A 264 3.02 3.39 28.66
N ALA A 265 3.91 2.56 29.20
CA ALA A 265 5.00 3.03 30.06
C ALA A 265 5.94 4.00 29.32
N HIS A 266 6.23 3.72 28.05
CA HIS A 266 7.02 4.61 27.19
C HIS A 266 6.33 5.95 26.93
N ILE A 267 5.02 5.93 26.60
CA ILE A 267 4.20 7.15 26.47
C ILE A 267 4.22 7.97 27.77
N GLN A 268 4.05 7.31 28.92
CA GLN A 268 4.05 7.94 30.23
C GLN A 268 5.38 8.63 30.54
N LYS A 269 6.52 8.01 30.16
CA LYS A 269 7.85 8.58 30.36
C LYS A 269 8.04 9.91 29.59
N LEU A 270 7.43 10.02 28.41
CA LEU A 270 7.57 11.20 27.55
C LEU A 270 6.61 12.33 27.94
N SER A 271 5.43 12.01 28.49
CA SER A 271 4.45 13.02 28.88
C SER A 271 3.51 12.50 29.97
N LEU A 272 3.78 12.92 31.22
CA LEU A 272 2.97 12.54 32.40
C LEU A 272 1.51 12.98 32.31
N GLU A 273 1.22 14.10 31.64
CA GLU A 273 -0.13 14.64 31.46
C GLU A 273 -1.06 13.68 30.69
N LEU A 274 -0.51 12.76 29.90
CA LEU A 274 -1.32 11.80 29.12
C LEU A 274 -1.98 10.75 30.02
N ASN A 275 -1.51 10.55 31.26
CA ASN A 275 -2.08 9.60 32.22
C ASN A 275 -3.51 9.97 32.64
N ASP A 276 -3.85 11.26 32.54
CA ASP A 276 -5.17 11.76 32.92
C ASP A 276 -6.21 11.60 31.81
N LEU A 277 -5.78 11.25 30.60
CA LEU A 277 -6.67 10.99 29.50
C LEU A 277 -7.43 9.68 29.71
N SER A 278 -8.73 9.71 29.43
CA SER A 278 -9.61 8.53 29.49
C SER A 278 -9.12 7.40 28.60
N SER A 279 -8.57 7.72 27.42
CA SER A 279 -7.97 6.77 26.48
C SER A 279 -6.78 6.02 27.11
N PHE A 280 -5.88 6.72 27.80
CA PHE A 280 -4.75 6.10 28.47
C PHE A 280 -5.22 5.16 29.59
N ARG A 281 -6.11 5.64 30.46
CA ARG A 281 -6.64 4.84 31.59
C ARG A 281 -7.36 3.58 31.10
N ARG A 282 -8.13 3.69 30.01
CA ARG A 282 -8.80 2.55 29.35
C ARG A 282 -7.79 1.51 28.87
N LEU A 283 -6.78 1.93 28.10
CA LEU A 283 -5.75 1.04 27.56
C LEU A 283 -4.90 0.42 28.67
N ALA A 284 -4.59 1.18 29.72
CA ALA A 284 -3.86 0.69 30.90
C ALA A 284 -4.65 -0.37 31.67
N ALA A 285 -5.98 -0.23 31.77
CA ALA A 285 -6.83 -1.25 32.37
C ALA A 285 -6.86 -2.53 31.52
N LEU A 286 -6.88 -2.41 30.18
CA LEU A 286 -6.81 -3.56 29.27
C LEU A 286 -5.46 -4.29 29.36
N ALA A 287 -4.35 -3.56 29.50
CA ALA A 287 -3.00 -4.14 29.59
C ALA A 287 -2.76 -4.95 30.89
N ARG A 288 -3.63 -4.85 31.89
CA ARG A 288 -3.53 -5.57 33.17
C ARG A 288 -4.34 -6.87 33.22
N ARG A 289 -5.21 -7.11 32.23
CA ARG A 289 -5.96 -8.35 32.09
C ARG A 289 -5.07 -9.46 31.55
#